data_AF-A0A663E2I1-F1
#
_entry.id   AF-A0A663E2I1-F1
#
_cell.length_a   1.000
_cell.length_b   1.000
_cell.length_c   1.000
_cell.angle_alpha   90.00
_cell.angle_beta   90.00
_cell.angle_gamma   90.00
#
_symmetry.space_group_name_H-M   'P 1'
#
loop_
_entity.id
_entity.type
_entity.pdbx_description
1 polymer ?
#
loop_
_entity_poly.entity_id
_entity_poly.type
_entity_poly.pdbx_seq_one_letter_code
_entity_poly.pdbx_strand_id
1 'polypeptide(L)'
;MPFLRGKAQTVLGPVEPDCLGYTLTHEHLTMNYSGCYCPPSPGQEPLSDAPIEMKNLFWIKQNPYSHKENLLLYQETDAVKEELLHFKAAGGGTIVENTTTGIGRDMNTLKKLAEETGVHIIAGAGFYVDSTHSSQTQAMTVEQLTGIIVDEILNGADGTKIKCGVVGEIGCSWPLTQSEHRVLQATAQAHSQLGCPVIIHPGRNSDAPFQIIRILQEAGADVSKTVMSHLDRTIFDTKELLEFAKLGCYLEYDLFGTEFLHYQFHPDIDMPSDSERVARMRFLSPQNSHAPYTHNENIGPTGRIPLPCFSSAHALSAQLHS
;
A
#
# COMPACT_ATOMS: atom_id res chain seq x y z
N MET A 1 -14.61 -9.01 -18.77
CA MET A 1 -14.69 -8.04 -19.90
C MET A 1 -13.51 -8.25 -20.85
N PRO A 2 -13.71 -8.43 -22.17
CA PRO A 2 -12.63 -8.81 -23.10
C PRO A 2 -11.54 -7.74 -23.29
N PHE A 3 -11.87 -6.45 -23.16
CA PHE A 3 -10.96 -5.35 -23.54
C PHE A 3 -9.87 -5.01 -22.50
N LEU A 4 -10.11 -5.28 -21.21
CA LEU A 4 -9.13 -5.08 -20.13
C LEU A 4 -8.31 -6.35 -19.83
N ARG A 5 -8.71 -7.50 -20.39
CA ARG A 5 -8.06 -8.76 -20.08
C ARG A 5 -6.62 -8.75 -20.58
N GLY A 6 -5.67 -8.92 -19.65
CA GLY A 6 -4.24 -8.95 -19.97
C GLY A 6 -3.60 -7.57 -20.11
N LYS A 7 -4.30 -6.47 -19.78
CA LYS A 7 -3.77 -5.10 -19.78
C LYS A 7 -3.74 -4.53 -18.37
N ALA A 8 -2.86 -3.57 -18.13
CA ALA A 8 -2.84 -2.77 -16.92
C ALA A 8 -3.60 -1.46 -17.15
N GLN A 9 -4.55 -1.13 -16.27
CA GLN A 9 -5.31 0.13 -16.36
C GLN A 9 -4.56 1.23 -15.60
N THR A 10 -4.06 2.24 -16.33
CA THR A 10 -3.45 3.45 -15.75
C THR A 10 -4.48 4.59 -15.71
N VAL A 11 -4.16 5.69 -15.03
CA VAL A 11 -4.97 6.92 -15.05
C VAL A 11 -5.09 7.56 -16.44
N LEU A 12 -4.20 7.21 -17.39
CA LEU A 12 -4.27 7.66 -18.79
C LEU A 12 -4.93 6.64 -19.73
N GLY A 13 -5.31 5.47 -19.21
CA GLY A 13 -5.90 4.38 -20.00
C GLY A 13 -5.14 3.07 -19.89
N PRO A 14 -5.62 2.03 -20.59
CA PRO A 14 -4.99 0.72 -20.57
C PRO A 14 -3.66 0.69 -21.33
N VAL A 15 -2.66 0.03 -20.76
CA VAL A 15 -1.35 -0.24 -21.36
C VAL A 15 -1.06 -1.75 -21.37
N GLU A 16 -0.23 -2.19 -22.30
CA GLU A 16 0.24 -3.59 -22.31
C GLU A 16 1.21 -3.84 -21.15
N PRO A 17 1.25 -5.04 -20.54
CA PRO A 17 2.13 -5.34 -19.42
C PRO A 17 3.61 -5.08 -19.70
N ASP A 18 4.07 -5.34 -20.92
CA ASP A 18 5.46 -5.11 -21.34
C ASP A 18 5.84 -3.62 -21.38
N CYS A 19 4.86 -2.70 -21.36
CA CYS A 19 5.08 -1.26 -21.30
C CYS A 19 5.26 -0.73 -19.86
N LEU A 20 5.01 -1.54 -18.83
CA LEU A 20 5.04 -1.07 -17.44
C LEU A 20 6.44 -0.69 -16.97
N GLY A 21 7.49 -1.31 -17.52
CA GLY A 21 8.88 -1.09 -17.10
C GLY A 21 9.12 -1.39 -15.62
N TYR A 22 10.15 -0.77 -15.03
CA TYR A 22 10.39 -0.87 -13.59
C TYR A 22 9.20 -0.27 -12.83
N THR A 23 8.59 -1.07 -11.95
CA THR A 23 7.33 -0.73 -11.29
C THR A 23 7.50 -0.70 -9.78
N LEU A 24 7.07 0.39 -9.14
CA LEU A 24 6.86 0.46 -7.69
C LEU A 24 5.39 0.13 -7.42
N THR A 25 5.09 -0.93 -6.67
CA THR A 25 3.71 -1.41 -6.49
C THR A 25 2.99 -0.82 -5.28
N HIS A 26 3.68 -0.01 -4.48
CA HIS A 26 3.11 0.60 -3.30
C HIS A 26 3.71 1.98 -3.03
N GLU A 27 3.07 3.01 -3.54
CA GLU A 27 3.42 4.40 -3.26
C GLU A 27 2.17 5.23 -3.00
N HIS A 28 2.37 6.42 -2.42
CA HIS A 28 1.34 7.44 -2.28
C HIS A 28 1.83 8.73 -2.94
N LEU A 29 1.01 9.28 -3.83
CA LEU A 29 1.36 10.53 -4.55
C LEU A 29 0.52 11.72 -4.09
N THR A 30 -0.65 11.45 -3.52
CA THR A 30 -1.55 12.44 -2.93
C THR A 30 -2.14 11.81 -1.68
N MET A 31 -1.71 12.21 -0.48
CA MET A 31 -2.17 11.56 0.74
C MET A 31 -2.42 12.57 1.87
N ASN A 32 -3.50 12.36 2.60
CA ASN A 32 -3.79 12.96 3.89
C ASN A 32 -3.77 11.87 4.96
N TYR A 33 -2.74 11.90 5.80
CA TYR A 33 -2.52 10.96 6.87
C TYR A 33 -2.77 11.57 8.26
N SER A 34 -3.51 12.69 8.35
CA SER A 34 -3.78 13.39 9.62
C SER A 34 -4.52 12.54 10.64
N GLY A 35 -5.30 11.55 10.19
CA GLY A 35 -5.99 10.59 11.06
C GLY A 35 -5.03 9.69 11.85
N CYS A 36 -3.77 9.65 11.46
CA CYS A 36 -2.69 8.92 12.12
C CYS A 36 -1.85 9.80 13.06
N TYR A 37 -2.31 11.01 13.37
CA TYR A 37 -1.58 11.90 14.27
C TYR A 37 -1.45 11.33 15.69
N CYS A 38 -0.21 11.26 16.17
CA CYS A 38 0.14 10.90 17.54
C CYS A 38 0.62 12.17 18.28
N PRO A 39 -0.05 12.61 19.36
CA PRO A 39 0.43 13.75 20.14
C PRO A 39 1.88 13.56 20.60
N PRO A 40 2.75 14.58 20.50
CA PRO A 40 4.12 14.50 20.97
C PRO A 40 4.16 14.48 22.51
N SER A 41 5.35 14.25 23.07
CA SER A 41 5.54 14.33 24.52
C SER A 41 5.24 15.75 25.06
N PRO A 42 4.78 15.88 26.31
CA PRO A 42 4.47 17.19 26.89
C PRO A 42 5.64 18.18 26.78
N GLY A 43 5.35 19.39 26.30
CA GLY A 43 6.33 20.45 26.07
C GLY A 43 6.97 20.45 24.67
N GLN A 44 6.65 19.46 23.82
CA GLN A 44 7.10 19.39 22.43
C GLN A 44 6.03 19.80 21.42
N GLU A 45 4.86 20.25 21.87
CA GLU A 45 3.77 20.71 21.00
C GLU A 45 4.21 21.79 19.99
N PRO A 46 5.07 22.77 20.34
CA PRO A 46 5.55 23.74 19.35
C PRO A 46 6.35 23.13 18.19
N LEU A 47 6.97 21.96 18.38
CA LEU A 47 7.69 21.26 17.30
C LEU A 47 6.72 20.57 16.33
N SER A 48 5.52 20.21 16.78
CA SER A 48 4.48 19.59 15.96
C SER A 48 3.92 20.52 14.88
N ASP A 49 3.88 21.82 15.21
CA ASP A 49 3.34 22.91 14.38
C ASP A 49 4.42 23.71 13.64
N ALA A 50 5.71 23.38 13.84
CA ALA A 50 6.80 24.07 13.17
C ALA A 50 6.84 23.72 11.67
N PRO A 51 7.37 24.59 10.80
CA PRO A 51 7.66 24.21 9.41
C PRO A 51 8.75 23.14 9.35
N ILE A 52 8.77 22.33 8.30
CA ILE A 52 9.84 21.35 8.09
C ILE A 52 11.14 22.08 7.70
N GLU A 53 12.16 21.96 8.53
CA GLU A 53 13.45 22.63 8.35
C GLU A 53 14.62 21.76 8.80
N MET A 54 15.83 22.03 8.32
CA MET A 54 17.02 21.28 8.76
C MET A 54 17.24 21.29 10.28
N LYS A 55 16.82 22.35 10.99
CA LYS A 55 17.01 22.50 12.44
C LYS A 55 16.12 21.57 13.27
N ASN A 56 14.97 21.14 12.73
CA ASN A 56 14.02 20.24 13.42
C ASN A 56 13.89 18.87 12.75
N LEU A 57 14.54 18.65 11.59
CA LEU A 57 14.47 17.41 10.82
C LEU A 57 14.78 16.15 11.65
N PHE A 58 15.75 16.21 12.56
CA PHE A 58 16.03 15.08 13.45
C PHE A 58 14.82 14.71 14.30
N TRP A 59 14.15 15.70 14.90
CA TRP A 59 12.96 15.47 15.72
C TRP A 59 11.81 14.90 14.88
N ILE A 60 11.60 15.41 13.67
CA ILE A 60 10.58 14.92 12.74
C ILE A 60 10.84 13.46 12.39
N LYS A 61 12.09 13.09 12.08
CA LYS A 61 12.47 11.69 11.78
C LYS A 61 12.21 10.74 12.94
N GLN A 62 12.34 11.21 14.18
CA GLN A 62 12.05 10.39 15.37
C GLN A 62 10.55 10.39 15.75
N ASN A 63 9.78 11.37 15.27
CA ASN A 63 8.36 11.52 15.59
C ASN A 63 7.53 11.81 14.33
N PRO A 64 7.61 10.96 13.28
CA PRO A 64 7.03 11.25 11.97
C PRO A 64 5.51 11.42 12.04
N TYR A 65 4.85 10.76 13.00
CA TYR A 65 3.40 10.86 13.19
C TYR A 65 2.98 11.98 14.15
N SER A 66 3.93 12.72 14.72
CA SER A 66 3.67 13.86 15.61
C SER A 66 3.90 15.21 14.96
N HIS A 67 4.35 15.27 13.71
CA HIS A 67 4.51 16.51 12.95
C HIS A 67 3.34 16.69 11.98
N LYS A 68 2.54 17.75 12.14
CA LYS A 68 1.26 17.87 11.41
C LYS A 68 1.45 18.03 9.91
N GLU A 69 2.43 18.84 9.49
CA GLU A 69 2.73 19.03 8.07
C GLU A 69 3.29 17.76 7.43
N ASN A 70 4.03 16.94 8.18
CA ASN A 70 4.64 15.70 7.67
C ASN A 70 3.58 14.64 7.31
N LEU A 71 2.35 14.80 7.83
CA LEU A 71 1.21 13.92 7.56
C LEU A 71 0.42 14.33 6.30
N LEU A 72 0.81 15.41 5.62
CA LEU A 72 0.06 15.97 4.49
C LEU A 72 0.94 16.01 3.24
N LEU A 73 0.71 15.06 2.32
CA LEU A 73 1.43 15.02 1.04
C LEU A 73 0.68 15.78 -0.08
N TYR A 74 -0.65 15.89 0.02
CA TYR A 74 -1.49 16.46 -1.06
C TYR A 74 -1.22 17.94 -1.39
N GLN A 75 -0.41 18.65 -0.60
CA GLN A 75 -0.06 20.05 -0.82
C GLN A 75 1.25 20.21 -1.62
N GLU A 76 2.02 19.14 -1.79
CA GLU A 76 3.41 19.15 -2.29
C GLU A 76 3.52 18.63 -3.73
N THR A 77 2.55 18.97 -4.58
CA THR A 77 2.45 18.37 -5.93
C THR A 77 3.65 18.63 -6.84
N ASP A 78 4.34 19.76 -6.68
CA ASP A 78 5.55 20.09 -7.45
C ASP A 78 6.74 19.23 -6.99
N ALA A 79 6.93 19.06 -5.68
CA ALA A 79 7.94 18.17 -5.12
C ALA A 79 7.71 16.71 -5.54
N VAL A 80 6.46 16.22 -5.48
CA VAL A 80 6.09 14.88 -5.96
C VAL A 80 6.41 14.72 -7.45
N LYS A 81 6.13 15.73 -8.27
CA LYS A 81 6.47 15.72 -9.69
C LYS A 81 7.98 15.61 -9.91
N GLU A 82 8.80 16.34 -9.17
CA GLU A 82 10.26 16.27 -9.26
C GLU A 82 10.78 14.88 -8.91
N GLU A 83 10.27 14.26 -7.83
CA GLU A 83 10.60 12.87 -7.47
C GLU A 83 10.20 11.86 -8.54
N LEU A 84 9.04 12.03 -9.19
CA LEU A 84 8.63 11.20 -10.33
C LEU A 84 9.57 11.36 -11.54
N LEU A 85 10.08 12.57 -11.80
CA LEU A 85 11.07 12.80 -12.84
C LEU A 85 12.41 12.14 -12.52
N HIS A 86 12.84 12.16 -11.25
CA HIS A 86 14.01 11.40 -10.79
C HIS A 86 13.82 9.89 -10.98
N PHE A 87 12.66 9.35 -10.57
CA PHE A 87 12.30 7.96 -10.80
C PHE A 87 12.34 7.61 -12.30
N LYS A 88 11.74 8.44 -13.15
CA LYS A 88 11.75 8.26 -14.60
C LYS A 88 13.17 8.27 -15.17
N ALA A 89 14.00 9.22 -14.74
CA ALA A 89 15.40 9.34 -15.17
C ALA A 89 16.25 8.13 -14.75
N ALA A 90 15.93 7.50 -13.61
CA ALA A 90 16.54 6.26 -13.15
C ALA A 90 16.04 5.00 -13.90
N GLY A 91 15.15 5.15 -14.89
CA GLY A 91 14.57 4.05 -15.67
C GLY A 91 13.19 3.60 -15.20
N GLY A 92 12.61 4.26 -14.20
CA GLY A 92 11.27 4.01 -13.68
C GLY A 92 10.19 4.06 -14.76
N GLY A 93 9.28 3.10 -14.73
CA GLY A 93 8.20 2.98 -15.70
C GLY A 93 6.83 3.28 -15.10
N THR A 94 6.49 2.59 -14.01
CA THR A 94 5.14 2.63 -13.41
C THR A 94 5.18 2.80 -11.89
N ILE A 95 4.19 3.51 -11.36
CA ILE A 95 3.85 3.53 -9.94
C ILE A 95 2.42 3.04 -9.75
N VAL A 96 2.21 2.18 -8.77
CA VAL A 96 0.89 1.84 -8.25
C VAL A 96 0.63 2.71 -7.02
N GLU A 97 -0.35 3.60 -7.18
CA GLU A 97 -0.73 4.60 -6.20
C GLU A 97 -1.85 4.02 -5.32
N ASN A 98 -1.56 3.90 -4.02
CA ASN A 98 -2.38 3.15 -3.07
C ASN A 98 -3.27 4.03 -2.20
N THR A 99 -3.32 5.34 -2.42
CA THR A 99 -4.24 6.20 -1.68
C THR A 99 -5.67 5.90 -2.12
N THR A 100 -6.51 5.50 -1.16
CA THR A 100 -7.93 5.18 -1.40
C THR A 100 -8.87 6.13 -0.65
N THR A 101 -10.17 5.81 -0.67
CA THR A 101 -11.19 6.57 0.06
C THR A 101 -10.84 6.59 1.55
N GLY A 102 -10.78 7.81 2.12
CA GLY A 102 -10.46 8.05 3.53
C GLY A 102 -9.11 8.72 3.76
N ILE A 103 -8.17 8.61 2.81
CA ILE A 103 -6.81 9.16 2.94
C ILE A 103 -6.42 10.13 1.80
N GLY A 104 -7.39 10.68 1.07
CA GLY A 104 -7.18 11.85 0.22
C GLY A 104 -6.71 11.58 -1.21
N ARG A 105 -7.21 10.50 -1.84
CA ARG A 105 -7.00 10.20 -3.27
C ARG A 105 -7.46 11.37 -4.15
N ASP A 106 -6.64 11.78 -5.12
CA ASP A 106 -7.00 12.81 -6.10
C ASP A 106 -6.68 12.39 -7.54
N MET A 107 -7.69 11.81 -8.20
CA MET A 107 -7.56 11.29 -9.57
C MET A 107 -7.11 12.34 -10.60
N ASN A 108 -7.48 13.62 -10.44
CA ASN A 108 -7.08 14.66 -11.39
C ASN A 108 -5.60 14.99 -11.24
N THR A 109 -5.12 15.07 -10.00
CA THR A 109 -3.69 15.27 -9.73
C THR A 109 -2.87 14.08 -10.23
N LEU A 110 -3.30 12.84 -9.98
CA LEU A 110 -2.63 11.64 -10.52
C LEU A 110 -2.53 11.67 -12.04
N LYS A 111 -3.62 12.04 -12.72
CA LYS A 111 -3.62 12.18 -14.18
C LYS A 111 -2.62 13.24 -14.66
N LYS A 112 -2.63 14.42 -14.04
CA LYS A 112 -1.70 15.51 -14.35
C LYS A 112 -0.24 15.07 -14.17
N LEU A 113 0.09 14.40 -13.06
CA LEU A 113 1.42 13.88 -12.78
C LEU A 113 1.86 12.85 -13.85
N ALA A 114 0.98 11.95 -14.27
CA ALA A 114 1.29 10.99 -15.32
C ALA A 114 1.56 11.67 -16.67
N GLU A 115 0.78 12.69 -17.04
CA GLU A 115 0.95 13.47 -18.27
C GLU A 115 2.26 14.27 -18.27
N GLU A 116 2.61 14.90 -17.15
CA GLU A 116 3.77 15.79 -17.05
C GLU A 116 5.10 15.07 -16.88
N THR A 117 5.10 13.85 -16.34
CA THR A 117 6.32 13.09 -16.02
C THR A 117 6.58 11.94 -16.99
N GLY A 118 5.53 11.45 -17.67
CA GLY A 118 5.60 10.24 -18.50
C GLY A 118 5.79 8.95 -17.68
N VAL A 119 5.57 8.99 -16.37
CA VAL A 119 5.44 7.80 -15.51
C VAL A 119 4.02 7.28 -15.61
N HIS A 120 3.86 5.97 -15.80
CA HIS A 120 2.53 5.36 -15.72
C HIS A 120 2.07 5.33 -14.26
N ILE A 121 0.85 5.78 -13.99
CA ILE A 121 0.26 5.74 -12.64
C ILE A 121 -0.96 4.84 -12.67
N ILE A 122 -0.98 3.81 -11.83
CA ILE A 122 -2.11 2.90 -11.62
C ILE A 122 -2.75 3.28 -10.30
N ALA A 123 -3.96 3.85 -10.34
CA ALA A 123 -4.67 4.25 -9.13
C ALA A 123 -5.39 3.08 -8.44
N GLY A 124 -5.43 3.15 -7.12
CA GLY A 124 -6.09 2.19 -6.25
C GLY A 124 -7.55 2.49 -5.96
N ALA A 125 -8.40 1.45 -5.95
CA ALA A 125 -9.83 1.52 -5.60
C ALA A 125 -10.12 1.04 -4.16
N GLY A 126 -11.20 1.53 -3.56
CA GLY A 126 -11.70 1.03 -2.27
C GLY A 126 -11.54 1.98 -1.09
N PHE A 127 -11.38 1.41 0.11
CA PHE A 127 -11.49 2.11 1.38
C PHE A 127 -10.34 1.74 2.31
N TYR A 128 -9.84 2.74 3.04
CA TYR A 128 -8.79 2.54 4.03
C TYR A 128 -9.34 2.02 5.37
N VAL A 129 -8.70 2.33 6.49
CA VAL A 129 -9.09 1.77 7.81
C VAL A 129 -10.34 2.45 8.37
N ASP A 130 -11.01 1.79 9.32
CA ASP A 130 -12.29 2.24 9.87
C ASP A 130 -12.29 3.66 10.41
N SER A 131 -11.18 4.11 11.01
CA SER A 131 -11.05 5.46 11.55
C SER A 131 -11.15 6.56 10.47
N THR A 132 -11.04 6.20 9.19
CA THR A 132 -11.19 7.10 8.04
C THR A 132 -12.54 6.96 7.35
N HIS A 133 -13.36 5.97 7.75
CA HIS A 133 -14.68 5.77 7.17
C HIS A 133 -15.64 6.86 7.62
N SER A 134 -16.35 7.44 6.66
CA SER A 134 -17.50 8.31 6.97
C SER A 134 -18.61 7.50 7.64
N SER A 135 -19.51 8.17 8.36
CA SER A 135 -20.71 7.53 8.91
C SER A 135 -21.57 6.86 7.84
N GLN A 136 -21.57 7.40 6.62
CA GLN A 136 -22.23 6.80 5.47
C GLN A 136 -21.55 5.49 5.07
N THR A 137 -20.21 5.48 4.94
CA THR A 137 -19.43 4.26 4.64
C THR A 137 -19.66 3.18 5.69
N GLN A 138 -19.63 3.55 6.97
CA GLN A 138 -19.90 2.62 8.07
C GLN A 138 -21.31 2.03 8.01
N ALA A 139 -22.30 2.75 7.47
CA ALA A 139 -23.66 2.27 7.34
C ALA A 139 -23.91 1.44 6.06
N MET A 140 -22.98 1.40 5.11
CA MET A 140 -23.17 0.69 3.84
C MET A 140 -23.18 -0.82 4.01
N THR A 141 -24.01 -1.48 3.20
CA THR A 141 -23.99 -2.94 3.06
C THR A 141 -22.82 -3.39 2.19
N VAL A 142 -22.51 -4.69 2.23
CA VAL A 142 -21.48 -5.29 1.38
C VAL A 142 -21.77 -5.01 -0.10
N GLU A 143 -23.02 -5.14 -0.53
CA GLU A 143 -23.43 -4.93 -1.92
C GLU A 143 -23.19 -3.48 -2.38
N GLN A 144 -23.46 -2.51 -1.50
CA GLN A 144 -23.22 -1.09 -1.79
C GLN A 144 -21.72 -0.80 -1.92
N LEU A 145 -20.90 -1.33 -1.00
CA LEU A 145 -19.45 -1.20 -1.05
C LEU A 145 -18.86 -1.88 -2.30
N THR A 146 -19.34 -3.08 -2.64
CA THR A 146 -18.96 -3.80 -3.87
C THR A 146 -19.28 -2.95 -5.10
N GLY A 147 -20.47 -2.34 -5.15
CA GLY A 147 -20.89 -1.48 -6.24
C GLY A 147 -19.94 -0.31 -6.46
N ILE A 148 -19.49 0.34 -5.38
CA ILE A 148 -18.52 1.45 -5.45
C ILE A 148 -17.18 0.96 -6.01
N ILE A 149 -16.60 -0.11 -5.46
CA ILE A 149 -15.30 -0.64 -5.92
C ILE A 149 -15.38 -1.03 -7.40
N VAL A 150 -16.48 -1.67 -7.83
CA VAL A 150 -16.69 -2.05 -9.23
C VAL A 150 -16.80 -0.82 -10.13
N ASP A 151 -17.50 0.24 -9.70
CA ASP A 151 -17.64 1.47 -10.47
C ASP A 151 -16.29 2.21 -10.64
N GLU A 152 -15.48 2.25 -9.59
CA GLU A 152 -14.13 2.87 -9.62
C GLU A 152 -13.21 2.19 -10.65
N ILE A 153 -13.31 0.86 -10.79
CA ILE A 153 -12.54 0.09 -11.77
C ILE A 153 -13.12 0.22 -13.19
N LEU A 154 -14.45 0.20 -13.34
CA LEU A 154 -15.08 0.09 -14.67
C LEU A 154 -15.41 1.43 -15.31
N ASN A 155 -15.78 2.45 -14.53
CA ASN A 155 -16.40 3.67 -15.01
C ASN A 155 -15.64 4.94 -14.59
N GLY A 156 -15.08 4.95 -13.39
CA GLY A 156 -14.21 6.01 -12.88
C GLY A 156 -14.39 6.27 -11.39
N ALA A 157 -13.41 6.93 -10.77
CA ALA A 157 -13.39 7.23 -9.35
C ALA A 157 -13.58 8.72 -9.06
N ASP A 158 -14.05 9.05 -7.85
CA ASP A 158 -14.12 10.40 -7.28
C ASP A 158 -14.83 11.44 -8.16
N GLY A 159 -15.92 11.03 -8.82
CA GLY A 159 -16.69 11.90 -9.71
C GLY A 159 -16.03 12.17 -11.07
N THR A 160 -14.89 11.53 -11.36
CA THR A 160 -14.18 11.62 -12.65
C THR A 160 -14.54 10.47 -13.59
N LYS A 161 -13.95 10.46 -14.79
CA LYS A 161 -13.95 9.30 -15.72
C LYS A 161 -12.65 8.50 -15.69
N ILE A 162 -11.78 8.81 -14.73
CA ILE A 162 -10.46 8.20 -14.58
C ILE A 162 -10.65 6.93 -13.75
N LYS A 163 -10.20 5.80 -14.29
CA LYS A 163 -10.44 4.47 -13.71
C LYS A 163 -9.27 4.04 -12.84
N CYS A 164 -9.58 3.33 -11.77
CA CYS A 164 -8.59 2.62 -10.97
C CYS A 164 -8.17 1.33 -11.70
N GLY A 165 -6.97 0.83 -11.40
CA GLY A 165 -6.43 -0.40 -12.00
C GLY A 165 -6.25 -1.56 -11.02
N VAL A 166 -6.29 -1.28 -9.72
CA VAL A 166 -6.21 -2.29 -8.64
C VAL A 166 -7.24 -1.97 -7.57
N VAL A 167 -7.65 -2.98 -6.80
CA VAL A 167 -8.47 -2.79 -5.60
C VAL A 167 -7.56 -2.75 -4.39
N GLY A 168 -7.28 -1.56 -3.89
CA GLY A 168 -6.45 -1.35 -2.72
C GLY A 168 -5.74 0.00 -2.72
N GLU A 169 -5.05 0.37 -1.64
CA GLU A 169 -4.92 -0.47 -0.46
C GLU A 169 -6.23 -0.55 0.34
N ILE A 170 -6.64 -1.77 0.71
CA ILE A 170 -7.80 -2.02 1.57
C ILE A 170 -7.33 -2.01 3.01
N GLY A 171 -7.80 -1.04 3.78
CA GLY A 171 -7.40 -0.81 5.17
C GLY A 171 -7.99 -1.82 6.13
N CYS A 172 -7.12 -2.48 6.91
CA CYS A 172 -7.53 -3.34 8.01
C CYS A 172 -6.84 -2.89 9.31
N SER A 173 -7.63 -2.61 10.34
CA SER A 173 -7.12 -2.45 11.70
C SER A 173 -6.94 -3.81 12.39
N TRP A 174 -6.48 -3.80 13.64
CA TRP A 174 -6.49 -4.98 14.50
C TRP A 174 -7.02 -4.64 15.89
N PRO A 175 -8.03 -5.38 16.40
CA PRO A 175 -8.88 -6.34 15.67
C PRO A 175 -9.71 -5.67 14.56
N LEU A 176 -10.10 -6.43 13.53
CA LEU A 176 -10.98 -5.93 12.47
C LEU A 176 -12.29 -5.36 13.02
N THR A 177 -12.68 -4.18 12.56
CA THR A 177 -14.01 -3.62 12.85
C THR A 177 -15.09 -4.27 12.00
N GLN A 178 -16.36 -4.05 12.35
CA GLN A 178 -17.47 -4.50 11.52
C GLN A 178 -17.48 -3.86 10.13
N SER A 179 -17.06 -2.59 10.03
CA SER A 179 -17.00 -1.90 8.74
C SER A 179 -15.91 -2.48 7.86
N GLU A 180 -14.71 -2.70 8.41
CA GLU A 180 -13.59 -3.31 7.69
C GLU A 180 -13.91 -4.73 7.25
N HIS A 181 -14.62 -5.51 8.08
CA HIS A 181 -15.09 -6.84 7.68
C HIS A 181 -16.04 -6.77 6.47
N ARG A 182 -16.96 -5.80 6.42
CA ARG A 182 -17.83 -5.60 5.24
C ARG A 182 -17.03 -5.16 4.02
N VAL A 183 -16.03 -4.28 4.19
CA VAL A 183 -15.15 -3.84 3.10
C VAL A 183 -14.32 -5.00 2.54
N LEU A 184 -13.81 -5.92 3.38
CA LEU A 184 -13.11 -7.12 2.91
C LEU A 184 -14.03 -8.06 2.12
N GLN A 185 -15.26 -8.27 2.58
CA GLN A 185 -16.25 -9.06 1.85
C GLN A 185 -16.58 -8.41 0.49
N ALA A 186 -16.73 -7.09 0.47
CA ALA A 186 -16.99 -6.34 -0.75
C ALA A 186 -15.81 -6.41 -1.74
N THR A 187 -14.59 -6.31 -1.21
CA THR A 187 -13.33 -6.49 -1.95
C THR A 187 -13.29 -7.85 -2.63
N ALA A 188 -13.60 -8.93 -1.89
CA ALA A 188 -13.66 -10.27 -2.46
C ALA A 188 -14.72 -10.40 -3.56
N GLN A 189 -15.91 -9.84 -3.37
CA GLN A 189 -16.95 -9.86 -4.40
C GLN A 189 -16.56 -9.07 -5.65
N ALA A 190 -15.97 -7.89 -5.50
CA ALA A 190 -15.48 -7.09 -6.62
C ALA A 190 -14.35 -7.81 -7.36
N HIS A 191 -13.40 -8.36 -6.62
CA HIS A 191 -12.31 -9.17 -7.15
C HIS A 191 -12.82 -10.35 -7.98
N SER A 192 -13.80 -11.13 -7.47
CA SER A 192 -14.32 -12.29 -8.18
C SER A 192 -15.11 -11.92 -9.46
N GLN A 193 -15.71 -10.73 -9.50
CA GLN A 193 -16.39 -10.22 -10.69
C GLN A 193 -15.42 -9.72 -11.76
N LEU A 194 -14.34 -9.06 -11.34
CA LEU A 194 -13.45 -8.29 -12.22
C LEU A 194 -12.16 -9.04 -12.58
N GLY A 195 -11.67 -9.89 -11.67
CA GLY A 195 -10.39 -10.57 -11.74
C GLY A 195 -9.18 -9.64 -11.57
N CYS A 196 -9.38 -8.43 -11.06
CA CYS A 196 -8.35 -7.42 -10.82
C CYS A 196 -7.47 -7.77 -9.60
N PRO A 197 -6.23 -7.26 -9.52
CA PRO A 197 -5.39 -7.42 -8.34
C PRO A 197 -5.99 -6.74 -7.11
N VAL A 198 -5.73 -7.32 -5.94
CA VAL A 198 -6.12 -6.76 -4.63
C VAL A 198 -4.86 -6.43 -3.83
N ILE A 199 -4.80 -5.27 -3.17
CA ILE A 199 -3.72 -4.86 -2.26
C ILE A 199 -4.32 -4.61 -0.89
N ILE A 200 -3.74 -5.21 0.15
CA ILE A 200 -4.27 -5.21 1.52
C ILE A 200 -3.26 -4.56 2.47
N HIS A 201 -3.74 -3.59 3.25
CA HIS A 201 -3.06 -3.05 4.42
C HIS A 201 -3.43 -3.84 5.68
N PRO A 202 -2.55 -4.70 6.23
CA PRO A 202 -2.88 -5.43 7.45
C PRO A 202 -2.77 -4.56 8.71
N GLY A 203 -3.48 -4.99 9.75
CA GLY A 203 -3.20 -4.56 11.11
C GLY A 203 -1.78 -4.98 11.54
N ARG A 204 -1.27 -4.38 12.62
CA ARG A 204 0.13 -4.57 13.07
C ARG A 204 0.38 -5.92 13.76
N ASN A 205 -0.68 -6.66 14.09
CA ASN A 205 -0.59 -7.96 14.74
C ASN A 205 -0.29 -9.06 13.71
N SER A 206 0.56 -10.03 14.07
CA SER A 206 0.96 -11.12 13.16
C SER A 206 -0.20 -12.04 12.73
N ASP A 207 -1.30 -12.11 13.49
CA ASP A 207 -2.50 -12.86 13.12
C ASP A 207 -3.37 -12.12 12.07
N ALA A 208 -3.18 -10.80 11.91
CA ALA A 208 -4.03 -9.99 11.02
C ALA A 208 -3.96 -10.44 9.55
N PRO A 209 -2.76 -10.63 8.94
CA PRO A 209 -2.66 -11.16 7.58
C PRO A 209 -3.41 -12.48 7.38
N PHE A 210 -3.28 -13.42 8.32
CA PHE A 210 -3.95 -14.73 8.26
C PHE A 210 -5.48 -14.59 8.32
N GLN A 211 -5.99 -13.76 9.24
CA GLN A 211 -7.43 -13.50 9.35
C GLN A 211 -7.97 -12.90 8.04
N ILE A 212 -7.26 -11.94 7.45
CA ILE A 212 -7.70 -11.26 6.23
C ILE A 212 -7.74 -12.23 5.04
N ILE A 213 -6.67 -13.02 4.83
CA ILE A 213 -6.63 -14.02 3.74
C ILE A 213 -7.77 -15.02 3.88
N ARG A 214 -8.03 -15.50 5.11
CA ARG A 214 -9.15 -16.40 5.38
C ARG A 214 -10.49 -15.78 4.98
N ILE A 215 -10.77 -14.54 5.39
CA ILE A 215 -12.02 -13.84 5.05
C ILE A 215 -12.17 -13.68 3.54
N LEU A 216 -11.09 -13.29 2.84
CA LEU A 216 -11.09 -13.15 1.38
C LEU A 216 -11.40 -14.48 0.69
N GLN A 217 -10.77 -15.58 1.11
CA GLN A 217 -11.02 -16.92 0.57
C GLN A 217 -12.45 -17.42 0.86
N GLU A 218 -12.94 -17.25 2.09
CA GLU A 218 -14.31 -17.61 2.48
C GLU A 218 -15.36 -16.83 1.66
N ALA A 219 -15.05 -15.59 1.29
CA ALA A 219 -15.86 -14.76 0.41
C ALA A 219 -15.64 -15.02 -1.10
N GLY A 220 -14.77 -15.97 -1.45
CA GLY A 220 -14.58 -16.48 -2.81
C GLY A 220 -13.53 -15.74 -3.65
N ALA A 221 -12.63 -14.97 -3.04
CA ALA A 221 -11.53 -14.32 -3.74
C ALA A 221 -10.41 -15.29 -4.14
N ASP A 222 -9.79 -15.08 -5.29
CA ASP A 222 -8.56 -15.78 -5.70
C ASP A 222 -7.34 -15.06 -5.11
N VAL A 223 -6.88 -15.54 -3.96
CA VAL A 223 -5.76 -14.93 -3.23
C VAL A 223 -4.43 -15.02 -3.97
N SER A 224 -4.32 -15.80 -5.06
CA SER A 224 -3.16 -15.78 -5.94
C SER A 224 -3.02 -14.48 -6.75
N LYS A 225 -3.93 -13.53 -6.55
CA LYS A 225 -3.90 -12.17 -7.10
C LYS A 225 -4.00 -11.09 -6.01
N THR A 226 -3.82 -11.49 -4.76
CA THR A 226 -3.81 -10.59 -3.61
C THR A 226 -2.37 -10.31 -3.20
N VAL A 227 -2.09 -9.05 -2.91
CA VAL A 227 -0.86 -8.55 -2.31
C VAL A 227 -1.13 -8.21 -0.86
N MET A 228 -0.33 -8.79 0.03
CA MET A 228 -0.33 -8.45 1.45
C MET A 228 0.82 -7.49 1.73
N SER A 229 0.49 -6.22 1.97
CA SER A 229 1.41 -5.12 2.23
C SER A 229 2.00 -5.21 3.64
N HIS A 230 3.07 -4.45 3.89
CA HIS A 230 3.64 -4.20 5.21
C HIS A 230 4.06 -5.46 6.00
N LEU A 231 4.40 -6.56 5.32
CA LEU A 231 4.78 -7.79 6.02
C LEU A 231 6.09 -7.64 6.79
N ASP A 232 6.97 -6.74 6.33
CA ASP A 232 8.24 -6.45 6.98
C ASP A 232 8.08 -5.89 8.41
N ARG A 233 6.99 -5.14 8.67
CA ARG A 233 6.65 -4.62 10.01
C ARG A 233 5.59 -5.42 10.78
N THR A 234 5.12 -6.54 10.24
CA THR A 234 3.94 -7.26 10.77
C THR A 234 4.25 -8.70 11.18
N ILE A 235 4.99 -9.46 10.37
CA ILE A 235 5.36 -10.85 10.68
C ILE A 235 6.88 -10.93 10.86
N PHE A 236 7.31 -11.09 12.11
CA PHE A 236 8.73 -11.17 12.49
C PHE A 236 9.22 -12.61 12.62
N ASP A 237 8.35 -13.51 13.07
CA ASP A 237 8.70 -14.93 13.18
C ASP A 237 8.80 -15.55 11.78
N THR A 238 9.94 -16.18 11.53
CA THR A 238 10.25 -16.73 10.22
C THR A 238 9.41 -17.97 9.88
N LYS A 239 8.98 -18.76 10.88
CA LYS A 239 8.11 -19.92 10.64
C LYS A 239 6.70 -19.45 10.30
N GLU A 240 6.17 -18.49 11.05
CA GLU A 240 4.87 -17.87 10.76
C GLU A 240 4.87 -17.26 9.36
N LEU A 241 5.94 -16.54 8.97
CA LEU A 241 6.06 -15.98 7.62
C LEU A 241 6.04 -17.05 6.53
N LEU A 242 6.73 -18.18 6.73
CA LEU A 242 6.71 -19.31 5.80
C LEU A 242 5.34 -20.00 5.75
N GLU A 243 4.63 -20.09 6.86
CA GLU A 243 3.26 -20.61 6.91
C GLU A 243 2.29 -19.69 6.16
N PHE A 244 2.41 -18.38 6.36
CA PHE A 244 1.64 -17.38 5.64
C PHE A 244 1.92 -17.45 4.13
N ALA A 245 3.18 -17.59 3.73
CA ALA A 245 3.57 -17.66 2.32
C ALA A 245 2.91 -18.82 1.56
N LYS A 246 2.63 -19.94 2.25
CA LYS A 246 1.96 -21.11 1.66
C LYS A 246 0.50 -20.85 1.29
N LEU A 247 -0.10 -19.77 1.79
CA LEU A 247 -1.47 -19.37 1.43
C LEU A 247 -1.57 -18.82 0.00
N GLY A 248 -0.43 -18.52 -0.64
CA GLY A 248 -0.35 -18.27 -2.08
C GLY A 248 -0.60 -16.82 -2.53
N CYS A 249 -0.70 -15.87 -1.60
CA CYS A 249 -0.70 -14.44 -1.91
C CYS A 249 0.72 -13.90 -2.18
N TYR A 250 0.81 -12.67 -2.67
CA TYR A 250 2.05 -11.92 -2.85
C TYR A 250 2.45 -11.32 -1.51
N LEU A 251 3.73 -11.47 -1.15
CA LEU A 251 4.30 -10.94 0.09
C LEU A 251 5.01 -9.64 -0.24
N GLU A 252 4.47 -8.52 0.21
CA GLU A 252 5.02 -7.21 -0.13
C GLU A 252 5.85 -6.64 1.03
N TYR A 253 7.04 -6.15 0.67
CA TYR A 253 8.02 -5.50 1.52
C TYR A 253 8.14 -4.06 1.04
N ASP A 254 7.18 -3.24 1.43
CA ASP A 254 6.91 -1.90 0.91
C ASP A 254 7.30 -0.80 1.91
N LEU A 255 8.35 -1.00 2.71
CA LEU A 255 8.84 0.05 3.62
C LEU A 255 10.36 0.16 3.56
N PHE A 256 10.96 -0.14 2.40
CA PHE A 256 12.38 0.11 2.16
C PHE A 256 12.73 1.59 2.41
N GLY A 257 13.88 1.83 3.06
CA GLY A 257 14.29 3.16 3.50
C GLY A 257 13.49 3.71 4.71
N THR A 258 12.53 2.96 5.25
CA THR A 258 11.77 3.33 6.46
C THR A 258 12.35 2.62 7.67
N GLU A 259 13.18 3.34 8.42
CA GLU A 259 13.87 2.83 9.61
C GLU A 259 13.58 3.73 10.81
N PHE A 260 12.79 3.20 11.74
CA PHE A 260 12.41 3.85 13.00
C PHE A 260 12.89 3.01 14.17
N LEU A 261 13.62 3.65 15.10
CA LEU A 261 13.97 3.09 16.42
C LEU A 261 12.80 3.18 17.43
N HIS A 262 11.74 3.88 17.05
CA HIS A 262 10.53 3.98 17.85
C HIS A 262 9.33 4.07 16.92
N TYR A 263 8.73 2.92 16.60
CA TYR A 263 7.54 2.90 15.78
C TYR A 263 6.31 3.22 16.62
N GLN A 264 5.78 4.45 16.50
CA GLN A 264 4.70 4.97 17.36
C GLN A 264 3.43 4.10 17.35
N PHE A 265 3.19 3.33 16.28
CA PHE A 265 2.03 2.42 16.18
C PHE A 265 2.29 1.00 16.71
N HIS A 266 3.53 0.64 16.99
CA HIS A 266 3.88 -0.64 17.59
C HIS A 266 5.19 -0.46 18.40
N PRO A 267 5.10 0.12 19.61
CA PRO A 267 6.28 0.56 20.37
C PRO A 267 7.14 -0.60 20.89
N ASP A 268 6.65 -1.84 20.81
CA ASP A 268 7.35 -3.05 21.23
C ASP A 268 8.35 -3.56 20.17
N ILE A 269 8.44 -2.91 19.00
CA ILE A 269 9.36 -3.26 17.93
C ILE A 269 10.15 -2.05 17.43
N ASP A 270 11.33 -2.34 16.90
CA ASP A 270 12.02 -1.48 15.95
C ASP A 270 11.60 -1.86 14.53
N MET A 271 11.50 -0.88 13.64
CA MET A 271 11.35 -1.18 12.23
C MET A 271 12.63 -1.86 11.71
N PRO A 272 12.52 -2.91 10.90
CA PRO A 272 13.70 -3.53 10.30
C PRO A 272 14.50 -2.52 9.50
N SER A 273 15.82 -2.70 9.48
CA SER A 273 16.69 -2.08 8.51
C SER A 273 16.52 -2.70 7.12
N ASP A 274 16.96 -1.99 6.09
CA ASP A 274 16.95 -2.54 4.72
C ASP A 274 17.84 -3.78 4.58
N SER A 275 18.92 -3.87 5.37
CA SER A 275 19.77 -5.07 5.41
C SER A 275 19.01 -6.27 5.97
N GLU A 276 18.19 -6.08 7.00
CA GLU A 276 17.33 -7.13 7.57
C GLU A 276 16.22 -7.53 6.61
N ARG A 277 15.59 -6.57 5.92
CA ARG A 277 14.63 -6.85 4.84
C ARG A 277 15.27 -7.73 3.76
N VAL A 278 16.45 -7.35 3.26
CA VAL A 278 17.22 -8.15 2.28
C VAL A 278 17.53 -9.55 2.79
N ALA A 279 17.95 -9.70 4.05
CA ALA A 279 18.22 -11.00 4.64
C ALA A 279 16.95 -11.88 4.71
N ARG A 280 15.81 -11.32 5.11
CA ARG A 280 14.51 -12.02 5.15
C ARG A 280 14.05 -12.45 3.77
N MET A 281 14.12 -11.57 2.79
CA MET A 281 13.73 -11.88 1.41
C MET A 281 14.63 -12.98 0.80
N ARG A 282 15.93 -12.96 1.13
CA ARG A 282 16.86 -14.02 0.75
C ARG A 282 16.49 -15.38 1.36
N PHE A 283 15.89 -15.40 2.55
CA PHE A 283 15.41 -16.64 3.19
C PHE A 283 14.15 -17.18 2.51
N LEU A 284 13.26 -16.30 2.03
CA LEU A 284 12.07 -16.69 1.26
C LEU A 284 12.42 -17.25 -0.12
N SER A 285 13.58 -16.90 -0.69
CA SER A 285 14.00 -17.34 -2.03
C SER A 285 14.11 -18.87 -2.14
N PRO A 286 13.61 -19.50 -3.23
CA PRO A 286 13.61 -20.96 -3.37
C PRO A 286 15.03 -21.55 -3.38
N GLN A 287 16.03 -20.76 -3.78
CA GLN A 287 17.43 -21.18 -3.84
C GLN A 287 18.06 -21.42 -2.45
N ASN A 288 17.42 -20.97 -1.37
CA ASN A 288 17.88 -21.16 0.01
C ASN A 288 17.10 -22.23 0.78
N SER A 289 16.20 -22.97 0.12
CA SER A 289 15.44 -24.08 0.72
C SER A 289 16.26 -25.34 1.05
N HIS A 290 17.60 -25.24 1.05
CA HIS A 290 18.53 -26.32 1.45
C HIS A 290 18.88 -26.34 2.95
N ALA A 291 18.14 -25.63 3.81
CA ALA A 291 18.23 -25.83 5.26
C ALA A 291 17.69 -27.22 5.63
N PRO A 292 18.39 -28.00 6.49
CA PRO A 292 18.23 -29.45 6.54
C PRO A 292 17.08 -29.89 7.45
N TYR A 293 15.84 -29.44 7.24
CA TYR A 293 14.67 -30.04 7.89
C TYR A 293 13.42 -29.95 7.00
N THR A 294 13.01 -31.13 6.52
CA THR A 294 11.67 -31.53 6.05
C THR A 294 11.09 -30.87 4.80
N HIS A 295 10.97 -31.69 3.75
CA HIS A 295 10.08 -31.53 2.60
C HIS A 295 8.70 -31.01 2.98
N ASN A 296 8.23 -29.96 2.29
CA ASN A 296 6.85 -29.93 1.82
C ASN A 296 6.72 -29.03 0.58
N GLU A 297 6.24 -29.61 -0.51
CA GLU A 297 5.85 -28.93 -1.74
C GLU A 297 4.66 -28.01 -1.44
N ASN A 298 4.77 -26.73 -1.82
CA ASN A 298 3.67 -25.90 -2.32
C ASN A 298 4.23 -24.48 -2.54
N ILE A 299 4.79 -24.30 -3.73
CA ILE A 299 5.04 -22.99 -4.32
C ILE A 299 3.78 -22.67 -5.12
N GLY A 300 3.29 -21.43 -5.05
CA GLY A 300 2.08 -21.00 -5.77
C GLY A 300 2.13 -21.35 -7.28
N PRO A 301 0.99 -21.27 -8.00
CA PRO A 301 0.77 -21.90 -9.31
C PRO A 301 1.68 -21.46 -10.48
N THR A 302 2.71 -20.65 -10.22
CA THR A 302 3.70 -20.22 -11.22
C THR A 302 5.15 -20.51 -10.84
N GLY A 303 5.45 -21.09 -9.67
CA GLY A 303 6.84 -21.36 -9.28
C GLY A 303 7.71 -20.11 -9.10
N ARG A 304 7.12 -18.91 -9.11
CA ARG A 304 7.82 -17.62 -9.03
C ARG A 304 7.45 -16.93 -7.72
N ILE A 305 8.47 -16.54 -6.97
CA ILE A 305 8.30 -15.56 -5.90
C ILE A 305 8.27 -14.19 -6.57
N PRO A 306 7.20 -13.40 -6.37
CA PRO A 306 7.17 -12.02 -6.84
C PRO A 306 8.27 -11.23 -6.14
N LEU A 307 9.02 -10.46 -6.93
CA LEU A 307 10.09 -9.63 -6.43
C LEU A 307 9.51 -8.54 -5.50
N PRO A 308 10.23 -8.15 -4.45
CA PRO A 308 9.80 -7.12 -3.53
C PRO A 308 9.86 -5.75 -4.20
N CYS A 309 8.86 -4.93 -3.91
CA CYS A 309 8.71 -3.59 -4.49
C CYS A 309 9.22 -2.55 -3.52
N PHE A 310 10.05 -1.64 -4.03
CA PHE A 310 10.50 -0.48 -3.26
C PHE A 310 9.27 0.41 -3.01
N SER A 311 9.08 0.83 -1.76
CA SER A 311 8.20 1.94 -1.41
C SER A 311 9.05 3.05 -0.85
N SER A 312 8.89 4.26 -1.36
CA SER A 312 9.60 5.42 -0.89
C SER A 312 8.81 6.14 0.21
N ALA A 313 9.04 5.78 1.47
CA ALA A 313 8.76 6.69 2.59
C ALA A 313 9.73 7.92 2.61
N HIS A 314 10.17 8.38 1.44
CA HIS A 314 11.11 9.47 1.23
C HIS A 314 10.40 10.80 0.91
N ALA A 315 9.20 11.03 1.44
CA ALA A 315 8.61 12.37 1.48
C ALA A 315 9.50 13.38 2.25
N LEU A 316 10.53 12.92 2.99
CA LEU A 316 11.47 13.76 3.74
C LEU A 316 12.68 14.28 2.93
N SER A 317 12.82 13.94 1.64
CA SER A 317 13.97 14.37 0.82
C SER A 317 13.70 15.62 -0.02
N ALA A 318 12.46 15.84 -0.47
CA ALA A 318 12.18 16.86 -1.47
C ALA A 318 12.17 18.31 -0.92
N GLN A 319 11.97 18.52 0.38
CA GLN A 319 11.92 19.87 0.98
C GLN A 319 13.30 20.51 1.24
N LEU A 320 14.41 19.86 0.85
CA LEU A 320 15.77 20.33 1.14
C LEU A 320 16.55 20.83 -0.09
N HIS A 321 15.87 20.98 -1.23
CA HIS A 321 16.47 21.47 -2.48
C HIS A 321 15.84 22.77 -2.99
N SER A 322 15.44 23.66 -2.08
CA SER A 322 15.22 25.09 -2.38
C SER A 322 16.00 25.99 -1.43
#